data_AF-A0A1Q3ZF97-F1
#
_entry.id   AF-A0A1Q3ZF97-F1
#
_cell.length_a   1.000
_cell.length_b   1.000
_cell.length_c   1.000
_cell.angle_alpha   90.00
_cell.angle_beta   90.00
_cell.angle_gamma   90.00
#
_symmetry.space_group_name_H-M   'P 1'
#
loop_
_entity.id
_entity.type
_entity.pdbx_description
1 polymer ?
#
loop_
_entity_poly.entity_id
_entity_poly.type
_entity_poly.pdbx_seq_one_letter_code
_entity_poly.pdbx_strand_id
1 'polypeptide(L)'
;MELLKNFINGVYTAPVLGEYIDNYEPATGKVYSQIPNSTLDDLELAVLAAEKAFPVWSKYSIEQRGDILVKIAEGIEKRMEEFVKAESRDNGKPETLAAHVDIPRSVSNFKFFGTGIQHFASESHYMAGEGINFTTRKPIGIVGCISPWNLPLYLFSWKIAPALAAGNCVIAKPSEITPYTAYLLGEVIKESGMPAGVLNILHGTGASIGGEIVEHPKIKAISFTGGTATGAHIAKVAGPMFKKMSLELGGKNPTIIFDDCDFEKTVSGTVRASFANQGQICLCGSRIFVQRSVYDKYKEAFVEKVKKLRVLPPSDSSANMGALVSKPHLEKVKSYIELAKEEGGIVLTGGEEVKMPSPYENGYYLAPTVLENLPYNCRTNQEEIFGPVVTLTPFDTEEEVLKMANSTKYGLSATIWTSNLERAHRVADEVEAGIVWINSWLVRDLRTPFGGVKQSGVGREGGWEALRFFTEPKNIFIKY
;
A
#
# COMPACT_ATOMS: atom_id res chain seq x y z
N MET A 1 26.05 -14.69 5.11
CA MET A 1 24.62 -14.35 5.09
C MET A 1 24.44 -13.12 5.96
N GLU A 2 23.79 -12.08 5.45
CA GLU A 2 23.64 -10.81 6.17
C GLU A 2 22.57 -10.93 7.27
N LEU A 3 22.83 -10.35 8.45
CA LEU A 3 21.85 -10.26 9.54
C LEU A 3 21.37 -8.82 9.65
N LEU A 4 20.12 -8.58 9.31
CA LEU A 4 19.49 -7.28 9.53
C LEU A 4 19.26 -7.07 11.04
N LYS A 5 19.03 -5.82 11.43
CA LYS A 5 18.85 -5.44 12.83
C LYS A 5 17.63 -4.53 12.97
N ASN A 6 17.03 -4.51 14.15
CA ASN A 6 16.03 -3.51 14.50
C ASN A 6 16.71 -2.14 14.57
N PHE A 7 15.98 -1.07 14.26
CA PHE A 7 16.42 0.29 14.50
C PHE A 7 15.70 0.83 15.72
N ILE A 8 16.36 0.85 16.88
CA ILE A 8 15.75 1.24 18.16
C ILE A 8 16.60 2.37 18.76
N ASN A 9 15.94 3.44 19.20
CA ASN A 9 16.62 4.56 19.87
C ASN A 9 17.79 5.15 19.04
N GLY A 10 17.63 5.24 17.73
CA GLY A 10 18.64 5.81 16.83
C GLY A 10 19.84 4.90 16.51
N VAL A 11 19.81 3.62 16.91
CA VAL A 11 20.89 2.66 16.68
C VAL A 11 20.35 1.31 16.18
N TYR A 12 21.20 0.55 15.48
CA TYR A 12 20.87 -0.80 15.05
C TYR A 12 21.15 -1.83 16.16
N THR A 13 20.12 -2.60 16.52
CA THR A 13 20.12 -3.54 17.65
C THR A 13 19.68 -4.92 17.18
N ALA A 14 20.39 -5.96 17.63
CA ALA A 14 19.97 -7.35 17.44
C ALA A 14 18.68 -7.65 18.25
N PRO A 15 17.85 -8.63 17.85
CA PRO A 15 16.71 -9.06 18.65
C PRO A 15 17.16 -9.51 20.03
N VAL A 16 16.40 -9.18 21.08
CA VAL A 16 16.75 -9.49 22.47
C VAL A 16 17.00 -10.99 22.69
N LEU A 17 16.17 -11.85 22.10
CA LEU A 17 16.29 -13.31 22.22
C LEU A 17 17.29 -13.93 21.23
N GLY A 18 17.90 -13.13 20.34
CA GLY A 18 18.82 -13.62 19.33
C GLY A 18 18.17 -14.44 18.21
N GLU A 19 16.84 -14.44 18.10
CA GLU A 19 16.09 -15.19 17.09
C GLU A 19 15.96 -14.42 15.77
N TYR A 20 16.17 -15.13 14.66
CA TYR A 20 16.07 -14.58 13.32
C TYR A 20 15.21 -15.46 12.42
N ILE A 21 14.58 -14.85 11.41
CA ILE A 21 13.85 -15.53 10.34
C ILE A 21 14.50 -15.26 8.99
N ASP A 22 14.42 -16.25 8.10
CA ASP A 22 14.99 -16.18 6.77
C ASP A 22 14.27 -15.16 5.89
N ASN A 23 15.06 -14.37 5.15
CA ASN A 23 14.57 -13.45 4.13
C ASN A 23 14.97 -13.96 2.74
N TYR A 24 13.98 -14.12 1.87
CA TYR A 24 14.14 -14.78 0.58
C TYR A 24 14.20 -13.75 -0.54
N GLU A 25 15.07 -13.98 -1.52
CA GLU A 25 15.08 -13.25 -2.78
C GLU A 25 14.10 -13.94 -3.74
N PRO A 26 12.93 -13.35 -4.06
CA PRO A 26 11.85 -14.06 -4.76
C PRO A 26 12.24 -14.47 -6.19
N ALA A 27 13.14 -13.72 -6.81
CA ALA A 27 13.64 -13.97 -8.15
C ALA A 27 14.48 -15.26 -8.26
N THR A 28 15.19 -15.64 -7.19
CA THR A 28 16.06 -16.83 -7.16
C THR A 28 15.53 -17.94 -6.25
N GLY A 29 14.56 -17.62 -5.39
CA GLY A 29 14.00 -18.52 -4.40
C GLY A 29 14.96 -18.87 -3.24
N LYS A 30 16.06 -18.13 -3.09
CA LYS A 30 17.12 -18.39 -2.11
C LYS A 30 17.08 -17.41 -0.95
N VAL A 31 17.45 -17.87 0.23
CA VAL A 31 17.69 -16.99 1.39
C VAL A 31 18.93 -16.15 1.12
N TYR A 32 18.82 -14.83 1.31
CA TYR A 32 19.94 -13.92 1.07
C TYR A 32 20.34 -13.13 2.33
N SER A 33 19.41 -12.93 3.25
CA SER A 33 19.63 -12.34 4.57
C SER A 33 18.73 -13.01 5.60
N GLN A 34 18.91 -12.68 6.87
CA GLN A 34 17.95 -12.99 7.93
C GLN A 34 17.57 -11.71 8.65
N ILE A 35 16.37 -11.67 9.20
CA ILE A 35 15.85 -10.52 9.94
C ILE A 35 15.50 -10.88 11.38
N PRO A 36 15.51 -9.91 12.29
CA PRO A 36 15.06 -10.13 13.66
C PRO A 36 13.66 -10.73 13.71
N ASN A 37 13.47 -11.74 14.55
CA ASN A 37 12.15 -12.21 14.97
C ASN A 37 11.77 -11.52 16.28
N SER A 38 11.51 -10.21 16.21
CA SER A 38 11.29 -9.41 17.43
C SER A 38 10.06 -9.89 18.20
N THR A 39 10.12 -9.73 19.52
CA THR A 39 9.05 -10.06 20.47
C THR A 39 8.65 -8.83 21.28
N LEU A 40 7.79 -9.02 22.29
CA LEU A 40 7.45 -8.00 23.27
C LEU A 40 8.69 -7.38 23.95
N ASP A 41 9.77 -8.14 24.16
CA ASP A 41 10.98 -7.61 24.81
C ASP A 41 11.65 -6.50 23.97
N ASP A 42 11.72 -6.69 22.65
CA ASP A 42 12.20 -5.66 21.73
C ASP A 42 11.24 -4.46 21.66
N LEU A 43 9.93 -4.73 21.72
CA LEU A 43 8.90 -3.71 21.71
C LEU A 43 9.02 -2.78 22.94
N GLU A 44 9.22 -3.33 24.12
CA GLU A 44 9.37 -2.56 25.36
C GLU A 44 10.57 -1.61 25.29
N LEU A 45 11.68 -2.04 24.68
CA LEU A 45 12.83 -1.16 24.43
C LEU A 45 12.48 0.01 23.49
N ALA A 46 11.74 -0.28 22.41
CA ALA A 46 11.31 0.71 21.44
C ALA A 46 10.28 1.70 22.04
N VAL A 47 9.34 1.20 22.84
CA VAL A 47 8.35 2.03 23.52
C VAL A 47 9.01 2.91 24.57
N LEU A 48 9.94 2.39 25.37
CA LEU A 48 10.69 3.19 26.34
C LEU A 48 11.48 4.32 25.66
N ALA A 49 12.08 4.04 24.50
CA ALA A 49 12.77 5.06 23.70
C ALA A 49 11.78 6.13 23.19
N ALA A 50 10.64 5.71 22.65
CA ALA A 50 9.60 6.61 22.16
C ALA A 50 9.00 7.49 23.27
N GLU A 51 8.79 6.95 24.48
CA GLU A 51 8.32 7.72 25.64
C GLU A 51 9.30 8.82 26.04
N LYS A 52 10.61 8.52 26.03
CA LYS A 52 11.65 9.51 26.33
C LYS A 52 11.74 10.58 25.23
N ALA A 53 11.55 10.20 23.97
CA ALA A 53 11.63 11.10 22.82
C ALA A 53 10.41 12.01 22.67
N PHE A 54 9.21 11.55 23.04
CA PHE A 54 7.97 12.26 22.75
C PHE A 54 7.88 13.67 23.35
N PRO A 55 8.27 13.93 24.62
CA PRO A 55 8.26 15.29 25.19
C PRO A 55 9.20 16.27 24.48
N VAL A 56 10.20 15.77 23.77
CA VAL A 56 11.13 16.57 22.96
C VAL A 56 10.54 16.79 21.57
N TRP A 57 10.19 15.70 20.87
CA TRP A 57 9.72 15.75 19.49
C TRP A 57 8.41 16.50 19.31
N SER A 58 7.45 16.29 20.22
CA SER A 58 6.15 16.99 20.18
C SER A 58 6.26 18.51 20.41
N LYS A 59 7.38 18.98 20.98
CA LYS A 59 7.66 20.40 21.22
C LYS A 59 8.47 21.07 20.12
N TYR A 60 9.06 20.31 19.19
CA TYR A 60 9.67 20.90 18.00
C TYR A 60 8.64 21.73 17.26
N SER A 61 9.07 22.82 16.64
CA SER A 61 8.18 23.58 15.76
C SER A 61 7.80 22.72 14.54
N ILE A 62 6.73 23.12 13.85
CA ILE A 62 6.29 22.42 12.64
C ILE A 62 7.40 22.46 11.58
N GLU A 63 8.12 23.58 11.48
CA GLU A 63 9.24 23.80 10.57
C GLU A 63 10.40 22.87 10.90
N GLN A 64 10.80 22.78 12.19
CA GLN A 64 11.88 21.88 12.61
C GLN A 64 11.59 20.41 12.28
N ARG A 65 10.34 19.96 12.49
CA ARG A 65 9.94 18.61 12.08
C ARG A 65 9.94 18.48 10.56
N GLY A 66 9.41 19.47 9.86
CA GLY A 66 9.37 19.54 8.41
C GLY A 66 10.74 19.42 7.76
N ASP A 67 11.72 20.17 8.25
CA ASP A 67 13.11 20.16 7.76
C ASP A 67 13.76 18.78 7.90
N ILE A 68 13.49 18.07 8.99
CA ILE A 68 13.98 16.69 9.19
C ILE A 68 13.35 15.75 8.15
N LEU A 69 12.05 15.87 7.89
CA LEU A 69 11.37 15.06 6.87
C LEU A 69 11.91 15.34 5.46
N VAL A 70 12.22 16.60 5.14
CA VAL A 70 12.86 16.96 3.87
C VAL A 70 14.27 16.34 3.78
N LYS A 71 15.07 16.42 4.84
CA LYS A 71 16.39 15.76 4.89
C LYS A 71 16.32 14.25 4.72
N ILE A 72 15.29 13.59 5.25
CA ILE A 72 15.06 12.16 5.01
C ILE A 72 14.86 11.91 3.51
N ALA A 73 14.01 12.71 2.85
CA ALA A 73 13.79 12.57 1.43
C ALA A 73 15.07 12.77 0.61
N GLU A 74 15.88 13.78 0.96
CA GLU A 74 17.18 14.02 0.33
C GLU A 74 18.17 12.87 0.57
N GLY A 75 18.16 12.25 1.75
CA GLY A 75 19.00 11.09 2.06
C GLY A 75 18.62 9.86 1.23
N ILE A 76 17.33 9.62 1.01
CA ILE A 76 16.85 8.57 0.09
C ILE A 76 17.30 8.90 -1.34
N GLU A 77 17.15 10.16 -1.80
CA GLU A 77 17.59 10.58 -3.15
C GLU A 77 19.09 10.37 -3.37
N LYS A 78 19.92 10.68 -2.38
CA LYS A 78 21.37 10.46 -2.44
C LYS A 78 21.75 8.98 -2.56
N ARG A 79 20.86 8.07 -2.12
CA ARG A 79 21.05 6.61 -2.14
C ARG A 79 20.04 5.92 -3.07
N MET A 80 19.53 6.62 -4.09
CA MET A 80 18.44 6.14 -4.96
C MET A 80 18.74 4.76 -5.56
N GLU A 81 19.93 4.56 -6.12
CA GLU A 81 20.30 3.28 -6.74
C GLU A 81 20.29 2.12 -5.73
N GLU A 82 20.76 2.36 -4.50
CA GLU A 82 20.79 1.37 -3.44
C GLU A 82 19.38 0.97 -3.01
N PHE A 83 18.50 1.95 -2.78
CA PHE A 83 17.10 1.69 -2.45
C PHE A 83 16.35 0.98 -3.57
N VAL A 84 16.61 1.33 -4.84
CA VAL A 84 15.99 0.66 -6.00
C VAL A 84 16.38 -0.81 -6.07
N LYS A 85 17.68 -1.11 -5.94
CA LYS A 85 18.18 -2.49 -5.94
C LYS A 85 17.62 -3.30 -4.78
N ALA A 86 17.60 -2.71 -3.58
CA ALA A 86 17.01 -3.34 -2.41
C ALA A 86 15.52 -3.65 -2.59
N GLU A 87 14.72 -2.66 -3.02
CA GLU A 87 13.27 -2.83 -3.23
C GLU A 87 12.97 -3.90 -4.29
N SER A 88 13.72 -3.90 -5.39
CA SER A 88 13.58 -4.88 -6.47
C SER A 88 13.95 -6.29 -6.05
N ARG A 89 15.10 -6.45 -5.38
CA ARG A 89 15.60 -7.74 -4.91
C ARG A 89 14.66 -8.40 -3.91
N ASP A 90 14.21 -7.64 -2.92
CA ASP A 90 13.42 -8.13 -1.79
C ASP A 90 11.98 -8.43 -2.23
N ASN A 91 11.40 -7.61 -3.13
CA ASN A 91 10.03 -7.82 -3.61
C ASN A 91 9.92 -8.74 -4.84
N GLY A 92 10.95 -8.80 -5.68
CA GLY A 92 10.95 -9.52 -6.96
C GLY A 92 10.40 -8.74 -8.15
N LYS A 93 10.06 -7.45 -8.00
CA LYS A 93 9.62 -6.57 -9.11
C LYS A 93 10.79 -6.07 -9.96
N PRO A 94 10.58 -5.72 -11.25
CA PRO A 94 11.62 -5.12 -12.08
C PRO A 94 12.25 -3.87 -11.46
N GLU A 95 13.57 -3.72 -11.59
CA GLU A 95 14.30 -2.54 -11.10
C GLU A 95 13.77 -1.25 -11.73
N THR A 96 13.37 -1.31 -13.00
CA THR A 96 12.76 -0.19 -13.73
C THR A 96 11.48 0.28 -13.04
N LEU A 97 10.65 -0.62 -12.52
CA LEU A 97 9.43 -0.25 -11.80
C LEU A 97 9.76 0.43 -10.46
N ALA A 98 10.67 -0.16 -9.68
CA ALA A 98 11.11 0.42 -8.41
C ALA A 98 11.72 1.83 -8.57
N ALA A 99 12.50 2.02 -9.65
CA ALA A 99 13.17 3.29 -9.97
C ALA A 99 12.21 4.39 -10.43
N HIS A 100 11.10 4.06 -11.10
CA HIS A 100 10.17 5.06 -11.64
C HIS A 100 8.95 5.29 -10.75
N VAL A 101 8.63 4.36 -9.85
CA VAL A 101 7.43 4.42 -9.00
C VAL A 101 7.80 4.41 -7.52
N ASP A 102 8.24 3.28 -6.97
CA ASP A 102 8.33 3.06 -5.52
C ASP A 102 9.23 4.06 -4.79
N ILE A 103 10.50 4.15 -5.18
CA ILE A 103 11.47 4.99 -4.45
C ILE A 103 11.19 6.48 -4.66
N PRO A 104 10.97 6.99 -5.89
CA PRO A 104 10.62 8.40 -6.08
C PRO A 104 9.34 8.82 -5.37
N ARG A 105 8.35 7.91 -5.25
CA ARG A 105 7.11 8.20 -4.54
C ARG A 105 7.30 8.22 -3.02
N SER A 106 8.23 7.42 -2.49
CA SER A 106 8.64 7.49 -1.08
C SER A 106 9.27 8.85 -0.75
N VAL A 107 10.21 9.29 -1.59
CA VAL A 107 10.84 10.62 -1.53
C VAL A 107 9.77 11.71 -1.58
N SER A 108 8.88 11.65 -2.56
CA SER A 108 7.81 12.64 -2.75
C SER A 108 6.89 12.72 -1.53
N ASN A 109 6.61 11.58 -0.88
CA ASN A 109 5.74 11.54 0.28
C ASN A 109 6.38 12.20 1.52
N PHE A 110 7.67 11.95 1.78
CA PHE A 110 8.40 12.65 2.83
C PHE A 110 8.50 14.16 2.57
N LYS A 111 8.83 14.57 1.33
CA LYS A 111 8.84 15.99 0.94
C LYS A 111 7.48 16.65 1.13
N PHE A 112 6.41 15.97 0.70
CA PHE A 112 5.04 16.47 0.82
C PHE A 112 4.65 16.69 2.28
N PHE A 113 4.84 15.71 3.17
CA PHE A 113 4.48 15.90 4.57
C PHE A 113 5.45 16.80 5.34
N GLY A 114 6.72 16.89 4.93
CA GLY A 114 7.68 17.82 5.50
C GLY A 114 7.35 19.29 5.23
N THR A 115 6.80 19.59 4.05
CA THR A 115 6.41 20.96 3.67
C THR A 115 4.92 21.24 3.95
N GLY A 116 4.05 20.28 3.62
CA GLY A 116 2.60 20.41 3.72
C GLY A 116 2.08 20.62 5.14
N ILE A 117 2.77 20.10 6.16
CA ILE A 117 2.39 20.32 7.56
C ILE A 117 2.37 21.82 7.95
N GLN A 118 3.19 22.65 7.30
CA GLN A 118 3.23 24.10 7.53
C GLN A 118 1.96 24.83 7.03
N HIS A 119 1.20 24.17 6.14
CA HIS A 119 -0.04 24.69 5.57
C HIS A 119 -1.29 24.03 6.17
N PHE A 120 -1.12 23.13 7.15
CA PHE A 120 -2.24 22.45 7.79
C PHE A 120 -2.91 23.38 8.81
N ALA A 121 -3.96 24.07 8.36
CA ALA A 121 -4.69 25.03 9.16
C ALA A 121 -5.71 24.36 10.11
N SER A 122 -6.02 25.04 11.21
CA SER A 122 -7.16 24.74 12.07
C SER A 122 -8.26 25.78 11.91
N GLU A 123 -9.49 25.41 12.23
CA GLU A 123 -10.68 26.24 12.03
C GLU A 123 -11.02 27.07 13.27
N SER A 124 -11.62 28.23 13.06
CA SER A 124 -12.18 29.11 14.10
C SER A 124 -13.58 29.57 13.73
N HIS A 125 -14.46 29.66 14.71
CA HIS A 125 -15.88 29.98 14.55
C HIS A 125 -16.26 31.12 15.50
N TYR A 126 -16.73 32.23 14.94
CA TYR A 126 -17.22 33.38 15.69
C TYR A 126 -18.67 33.17 16.14
N MET A 127 -18.94 33.37 17.42
CA MET A 127 -20.29 33.39 17.99
C MET A 127 -20.66 34.83 18.33
N ALA A 128 -21.54 35.41 17.52
CA ALA A 128 -21.96 36.80 17.64
C ALA A 128 -22.54 37.10 19.03
N GLY A 129 -21.96 38.08 19.72
CA GLY A 129 -22.34 38.49 21.08
C GLY A 129 -21.87 37.57 22.21
N GLU A 130 -21.19 36.45 21.93
CA GLU A 130 -20.82 35.47 22.97
C GLU A 130 -19.31 35.20 23.09
N GLY A 131 -18.61 34.95 21.98
CA GLY A 131 -17.22 34.50 22.04
C GLY A 131 -16.67 33.95 20.73
N ILE A 132 -15.52 33.30 20.81
CA ILE A 132 -14.86 32.63 19.69
C ILE A 132 -14.52 31.20 20.10
N ASN A 133 -14.81 30.25 19.21
CA ASN A 133 -14.30 28.88 19.28
C ASN A 133 -13.13 28.71 18.30
N PHE A 134 -12.06 28.05 18.71
CA PHE A 134 -11.01 27.62 17.78
C PHE A 134 -10.54 26.22 18.11
N THR A 135 -10.20 25.47 17.05
CA THR A 135 -9.68 24.10 17.19
C THR A 135 -8.16 24.14 17.27
N THR A 136 -7.60 23.44 18.25
CA THR A 136 -6.17 23.11 18.30
C THR A 136 -6.00 21.63 17.96
N ARG A 137 -4.84 21.27 17.40
CA ARG A 137 -4.50 19.87 17.07
C ARG A 137 -3.18 19.50 17.71
N LYS A 138 -3.18 18.44 18.52
CA LYS A 138 -1.97 17.92 19.17
C LYS A 138 -1.61 16.54 18.62
N PRO A 139 -0.32 16.15 18.58
CA PRO A 139 0.04 14.77 18.31
C PRO A 139 -0.61 13.84 19.33
N ILE A 140 -0.92 12.64 18.88
CA ILE A 140 -1.55 11.58 19.68
C ILE A 140 -0.59 11.02 20.73
N GLY A 141 0.69 10.89 20.41
CA GLY A 141 1.68 10.25 21.28
C GLY A 141 2.53 9.24 20.53
N ILE A 142 2.54 8.00 21.03
CA ILE A 142 3.17 6.85 20.39
C ILE A 142 2.14 6.16 19.50
N VAL A 143 2.49 5.94 18.23
CA VAL A 143 1.61 5.32 17.24
C VAL A 143 2.27 4.12 16.57
N GLY A 144 1.49 3.09 16.27
CA GLY A 144 1.92 1.89 15.55
C GLY A 144 1.68 2.04 14.06
N CYS A 145 2.71 1.83 13.24
CA CYS A 145 2.63 1.89 11.78
C CYS A 145 3.08 0.57 11.18
N ILE A 146 2.14 -0.20 10.60
CA ILE A 146 2.39 -1.55 10.07
C ILE A 146 2.15 -1.54 8.55
N SER A 147 3.19 -1.80 7.75
CA SER A 147 3.13 -1.77 6.28
C SER A 147 3.25 -3.16 5.64
N PRO A 148 2.69 -3.34 4.43
CA PRO A 148 2.73 -4.59 3.69
C PRO A 148 4.03 -4.71 2.89
N TRP A 149 4.11 -5.76 2.09
CA TRP A 149 5.29 -6.14 1.32
C TRP A 149 5.30 -5.69 -0.14
N ASN A 150 4.16 -5.22 -0.66
CA ASN A 150 3.97 -5.13 -2.11
C ASN A 150 4.57 -3.88 -2.75
N LEU A 151 4.60 -2.77 -2.01
CA LEU A 151 5.29 -1.53 -2.36
C LEU A 151 6.04 -1.05 -1.09
N PRO A 152 7.10 -1.78 -0.67
CA PRO A 152 7.64 -1.76 0.69
C PRO A 152 7.95 -0.36 1.22
N LEU A 153 8.91 0.37 0.64
CA LEU A 153 9.29 1.69 1.16
C LEU A 153 8.18 2.72 0.93
N TYR A 154 7.48 2.60 -0.19
CA TYR A 154 6.43 3.52 -0.58
C TYR A 154 5.28 3.53 0.42
N LEU A 155 4.71 2.37 0.73
CA LEU A 155 3.61 2.27 1.70
C LEU A 155 4.09 2.40 3.14
N PHE A 156 5.37 2.11 3.42
CA PHE A 156 5.95 2.45 4.72
C PHE A 156 5.97 3.97 4.94
N SER A 157 6.44 4.73 3.93
CA SER A 157 6.48 6.19 3.99
C SER A 157 5.09 6.81 4.17
N TRP A 158 4.03 6.22 3.59
CA TRP A 158 2.64 6.69 3.73
C TRP A 158 2.17 6.76 5.17
N LYS A 159 2.69 5.86 6.01
CA LYS A 159 2.31 5.76 7.41
C LYS A 159 3.17 6.66 8.27
N ILE A 160 4.48 6.53 8.13
CA ILE A 160 5.41 7.17 9.06
C ILE A 160 5.57 8.66 8.79
N ALA A 161 5.56 9.11 7.52
CA ALA A 161 5.76 10.52 7.20
C ALA A 161 4.69 11.45 7.82
N PRO A 162 3.37 11.23 7.64
CA PRO A 162 2.36 12.07 8.28
C PRO A 162 2.37 11.94 9.81
N ALA A 163 2.65 10.75 10.36
CA ALA A 163 2.75 10.55 11.81
C ALA A 163 3.87 11.39 12.43
N LEU A 164 5.05 11.36 11.81
CA LEU A 164 6.23 12.12 12.21
C LEU A 164 6.00 13.63 12.04
N ALA A 165 5.42 14.05 10.91
CA ALA A 165 5.09 15.46 10.64
C ALA A 165 4.14 16.03 11.71
N ALA A 166 3.13 15.26 12.11
CA ALA A 166 2.19 15.63 13.15
C ALA A 166 2.81 15.70 14.56
N GLY A 167 4.04 15.20 14.76
CA GLY A 167 4.77 15.23 16.03
C GLY A 167 4.63 13.98 16.89
N ASN A 168 4.22 12.85 16.31
CA ASN A 168 4.14 11.57 17.00
C ASN A 168 5.50 10.85 17.01
N CYS A 169 5.72 10.01 18.02
CA CYS A 169 6.75 8.97 17.96
C CYS A 169 6.13 7.71 17.34
N VAL A 170 6.90 7.01 16.52
CA VAL A 170 6.41 5.90 15.70
C VAL A 170 7.12 4.61 16.07
N ILE A 171 6.33 3.58 16.37
CA ILE A 171 6.77 2.18 16.39
C ILE A 171 6.33 1.57 15.06
N ALA A 172 7.29 1.26 14.21
CA ALA A 172 7.06 0.90 12.83
C ALA A 172 7.43 -0.56 12.57
N LYS A 173 6.58 -1.27 11.84
CA LYS A 173 6.78 -2.67 11.47
C LYS A 173 6.63 -2.83 9.96
N PRO A 174 7.74 -2.94 9.20
CA PRO A 174 7.68 -3.34 7.79
C PRO A 174 7.27 -4.80 7.66
N SER A 175 6.91 -5.25 6.46
CA SER A 175 6.69 -6.69 6.25
C SER A 175 7.99 -7.46 6.40
N GLU A 176 7.90 -8.61 7.04
CA GLU A 176 8.94 -9.62 7.16
C GLU A 176 9.38 -10.19 5.81
N ILE A 177 8.54 -10.07 4.78
CA ILE A 177 8.83 -10.56 3.42
C ILE A 177 9.70 -9.56 2.65
N THR A 178 9.57 -8.26 2.93
CA THR A 178 10.34 -7.21 2.25
C THR A 178 10.88 -6.15 3.23
N PRO A 179 11.76 -6.55 4.17
CA PRO A 179 12.24 -5.70 5.26
C PRO A 179 13.32 -4.70 4.84
N TYR A 180 14.01 -4.91 3.71
CA TYR A 180 15.35 -4.39 3.51
C TYR A 180 15.38 -2.87 3.30
N THR A 181 14.44 -2.29 2.55
CA THR A 181 14.39 -0.83 2.36
C THR A 181 14.01 -0.07 3.62
N ALA A 182 13.19 -0.65 4.50
CA ALA A 182 12.94 -0.10 5.83
C ALA A 182 14.18 -0.20 6.73
N TYR A 183 14.96 -1.29 6.61
CA TYR A 183 16.26 -1.41 7.29
C TYR A 183 17.22 -0.31 6.83
N LEU A 184 17.41 -0.10 5.52
CA LEU A 184 18.27 0.97 4.98
C LEU A 184 17.83 2.38 5.40
N LEU A 185 16.52 2.59 5.56
CA LEU A 185 15.98 3.88 6.02
C LEU A 185 16.54 4.29 7.40
N GLY A 186 16.90 3.35 8.27
CA GLY A 186 17.46 3.64 9.59
C GLY A 186 18.72 4.53 9.55
N GLU A 187 19.61 4.30 8.58
CA GLU A 187 20.80 5.14 8.39
C GLU A 187 20.42 6.56 7.95
N VAL A 188 19.50 6.69 6.99
CA VAL A 188 18.99 7.99 6.53
C VAL A 188 18.34 8.76 7.68
N ILE A 189 17.59 8.07 8.53
CA ILE A 189 16.94 8.67 9.70
C ILE A 189 17.99 9.21 10.68
N LYS A 190 19.03 8.43 10.97
CA LYS A 190 20.14 8.86 11.82
C LYS A 190 20.84 10.10 11.26
N GLU A 191 21.12 10.12 9.96
CA GLU A 191 21.79 11.25 9.28
C GLU A 191 20.91 12.51 9.18
N SER A 192 19.58 12.35 9.15
CA SER A 192 18.65 13.48 9.09
C SER A 192 18.67 14.38 10.34
N GLY A 193 19.24 13.89 11.45
CA GLY A 193 19.24 14.56 12.75
C GLY A 193 17.95 14.33 13.54
N MET A 194 17.14 13.34 13.17
CA MET A 194 15.97 12.94 13.94
C MET A 194 16.38 12.52 15.35
N PRO A 195 15.74 13.03 16.42
CA PRO A 195 16.07 12.61 17.78
C PRO A 195 15.89 11.10 17.98
N ALA A 196 16.81 10.50 18.72
CA ALA A 196 16.76 9.08 19.07
C ALA A 196 15.42 8.71 19.72
N GLY A 197 14.82 7.61 19.26
CA GLY A 197 13.56 7.08 19.78
C GLY A 197 12.30 7.64 19.11
N VAL A 198 12.42 8.68 18.26
CA VAL A 198 11.26 9.22 17.52
C VAL A 198 10.70 8.21 16.51
N LEU A 199 11.57 7.54 15.75
CA LEU A 199 11.20 6.40 14.91
C LEU A 199 11.95 5.17 15.41
N ASN A 200 11.22 4.10 15.65
CA ASN A 200 11.78 2.78 15.96
C ASN A 200 11.21 1.78 14.94
N ILE A 201 12.08 1.01 14.30
CA ILE A 201 11.71 0.02 13.27
C ILE A 201 11.99 -1.37 13.83
N LEU A 202 10.94 -2.16 13.97
CA LEU A 202 11.00 -3.53 14.49
C LEU A 202 10.64 -4.52 13.38
N HIS A 203 11.48 -5.52 13.20
CA HIS A 203 11.28 -6.60 12.24
C HIS A 203 10.72 -7.84 12.92
N GLY A 204 9.89 -8.60 12.20
CA GLY A 204 9.29 -9.83 12.70
C GLY A 204 7.96 -10.11 12.02
N THR A 205 7.33 -11.21 12.38
CA THR A 205 6.06 -11.63 11.79
C THR A 205 4.88 -10.82 12.33
N GLY A 206 3.73 -10.90 11.66
CA GLY A 206 2.47 -10.38 12.21
C GLY A 206 2.12 -10.96 13.58
N ALA A 207 2.41 -12.26 13.81
CA ALA A 207 2.12 -12.93 15.07
C ALA A 207 3.11 -12.60 16.19
N SER A 208 4.39 -12.37 15.87
CA SER A 208 5.43 -12.16 16.88
C SER A 208 5.48 -10.72 17.39
N ILE A 209 5.45 -9.74 16.48
CA ILE A 209 5.61 -8.32 16.83
C ILE A 209 4.42 -7.46 16.39
N GLY A 210 3.72 -7.86 15.33
CA GLY A 210 2.54 -7.13 14.84
C GLY A 210 1.41 -7.10 15.87
N GLY A 211 1.08 -8.26 16.45
CA GLY A 211 0.08 -8.39 17.53
C GLY A 211 0.46 -7.57 18.76
N GLU A 212 1.71 -7.69 19.22
CA GLU A 212 2.24 -6.94 20.36
C GLU A 212 2.08 -5.42 20.18
N ILE A 213 2.42 -4.89 18.99
CA ILE A 213 2.22 -3.45 18.68
C ILE A 213 0.75 -3.04 18.78
N VAL A 214 -0.17 -3.88 18.31
CA VAL A 214 -1.61 -3.61 18.33
C VAL A 214 -2.15 -3.64 19.77
N GLU A 215 -1.69 -4.58 20.58
CA GLU A 215 -2.14 -4.81 21.96
C GLU A 215 -1.52 -3.84 22.97
N HIS A 216 -0.32 -3.30 22.69
CA HIS A 216 0.45 -2.55 23.67
C HIS A 216 -0.27 -1.28 24.19
N PRO A 217 -0.50 -1.09 25.50
CA PRO A 217 -1.37 -0.05 26.04
C PRO A 217 -0.86 1.38 25.86
N LYS A 218 0.45 1.57 25.66
CA LYS A 218 1.06 2.88 25.41
C LYS A 218 0.95 3.34 23.95
N ILE A 219 0.65 2.43 23.02
CA ILE A 219 0.46 2.77 21.60
C ILE A 219 -1.00 3.18 21.39
N LYS A 220 -1.24 4.42 20.95
CA LYS A 220 -2.57 5.06 20.99
C LYS A 220 -3.32 5.07 19.67
N ALA A 221 -2.62 4.84 18.56
CA ALA A 221 -3.24 4.72 17.25
C ALA A 221 -2.50 3.66 16.41
N ILE A 222 -3.23 2.99 15.52
CA ILE A 222 -2.71 1.99 14.60
C ILE A 222 -3.02 2.43 13.16
N SER A 223 -1.99 2.64 12.35
CA SER A 223 -2.11 2.69 10.89
C SER A 223 -1.62 1.35 10.33
N PHE A 224 -2.50 0.66 9.60
CA PHE A 224 -2.23 -0.66 9.03
C PHE A 224 -2.60 -0.69 7.55
N THR A 225 -1.76 -1.32 6.74
CA THR A 225 -2.14 -1.73 5.38
C THR A 225 -1.86 -3.21 5.20
N GLY A 226 -2.82 -3.96 4.68
CA GLY A 226 -2.67 -5.40 4.44
C GLY A 226 -3.99 -6.13 4.20
N GLY A 227 -4.03 -7.43 4.48
CA GLY A 227 -5.22 -8.25 4.22
C GLY A 227 -6.43 -7.88 5.09
N THR A 228 -7.64 -7.97 4.54
CA THR A 228 -8.89 -7.63 5.23
C THR A 228 -9.13 -8.46 6.48
N ALA A 229 -8.77 -9.75 6.48
CA ALA A 229 -8.89 -10.60 7.67
C ALA A 229 -8.02 -10.10 8.83
N THR A 230 -6.77 -9.68 8.54
CA THR A 230 -5.88 -9.06 9.52
C THR A 230 -6.43 -7.71 9.99
N GLY A 231 -6.95 -6.88 9.09
CA GLY A 231 -7.59 -5.61 9.46
C GLY A 231 -8.77 -5.79 10.42
N ALA A 232 -9.63 -6.77 10.17
CA ALA A 232 -10.74 -7.11 11.06
C ALA A 232 -10.27 -7.60 12.43
N HIS A 233 -9.20 -8.40 12.48
CA HIS A 233 -8.57 -8.82 13.73
C HIS A 233 -8.01 -7.62 14.50
N ILE A 234 -7.28 -6.72 13.85
CA ILE A 234 -6.77 -5.48 14.45
C ILE A 234 -7.94 -4.66 15.03
N ALA A 235 -9.02 -4.49 14.28
CA ALA A 235 -10.20 -3.76 14.75
C ALA A 235 -10.82 -4.36 16.01
N LYS A 236 -10.91 -5.70 16.07
CA LYS A 236 -11.41 -6.43 17.24
C LYS A 236 -10.54 -6.21 18.48
N VAL A 237 -9.22 -6.18 18.32
CA VAL A 237 -8.25 -6.04 19.42
C VAL A 237 -8.11 -4.58 19.86
N ALA A 238 -7.99 -3.66 18.92
CA ALA A 238 -7.74 -2.24 19.18
C ALA A 238 -8.99 -1.48 19.66
N GLY A 239 -10.19 -1.91 19.23
CA GLY A 239 -11.47 -1.28 19.56
C GLY A 239 -11.74 -1.14 21.07
N PRO A 240 -11.63 -2.21 21.88
CA PRO A 240 -11.81 -2.14 23.33
C PRO A 240 -10.85 -1.20 24.06
N MET A 241 -9.71 -0.86 23.46
CA MET A 241 -8.73 0.09 23.99
C MET A 241 -8.92 1.52 23.46
N PHE A 242 -9.95 1.75 22.65
CA PHE A 242 -10.28 3.05 22.03
C PHE A 242 -9.12 3.65 21.22
N LYS A 243 -8.29 2.80 20.60
CA LYS A 243 -7.21 3.27 19.72
C LYS A 243 -7.81 3.80 18.43
N LYS A 244 -7.28 4.92 17.92
CA LYS A 244 -7.61 5.36 16.56
C LYS A 244 -7.05 4.34 15.57
N MET A 245 -7.81 4.04 14.52
CA MET A 245 -7.42 3.08 13.49
C MET A 245 -7.55 3.67 12.10
N SER A 246 -6.51 3.52 11.29
CA SER A 246 -6.54 3.75 9.85
C SER A 246 -6.17 2.43 9.19
N LEU A 247 -7.14 1.81 8.50
CA LEU A 247 -7.01 0.49 7.92
C LEU A 247 -7.16 0.62 6.41
N GLU A 248 -6.09 0.35 5.66
CA GLU A 248 -6.09 0.27 4.20
C GLU A 248 -6.02 -1.21 3.79
N LEU A 249 -7.10 -1.75 3.23
CA LEU A 249 -7.26 -3.19 3.06
C LEU A 249 -7.35 -3.59 1.59
N GLY A 250 -7.72 -4.85 1.34
CA GLY A 250 -7.79 -5.41 -0.01
C GLY A 250 -8.86 -4.77 -0.89
N GLY A 251 -8.78 -5.08 -2.19
CA GLY A 251 -9.74 -4.63 -3.20
C GLY A 251 -10.08 -5.71 -4.21
N LYS A 252 -11.24 -5.56 -4.85
CA LYS A 252 -11.60 -6.29 -6.07
C LYS A 252 -12.11 -5.31 -7.12
N ASN A 253 -11.21 -4.41 -7.52
CA ASN A 253 -11.56 -3.17 -8.19
C ASN A 253 -12.16 -3.42 -9.59
N PRO A 254 -13.29 -2.79 -9.92
CA PRO A 254 -13.86 -2.82 -11.25
C PRO A 254 -13.11 -1.88 -12.21
N THR A 255 -12.92 -2.37 -13.43
CA THR A 255 -12.50 -1.61 -14.61
C THR A 255 -13.68 -1.62 -15.57
N ILE A 256 -14.34 -0.49 -15.76
CA ILE A 256 -15.56 -0.37 -16.56
C ILE A 256 -15.23 0.32 -17.89
N ILE A 257 -15.53 -0.34 -19.00
CA ILE A 257 -15.16 0.11 -20.35
C ILE A 257 -16.42 0.24 -21.21
N PHE A 258 -16.74 1.47 -21.59
CA PHE A 258 -17.83 1.77 -22.52
C PHE A 258 -17.32 1.77 -23.97
N ASP A 259 -18.24 1.63 -24.91
CA ASP A 259 -17.96 1.53 -26.34
C ASP A 259 -17.44 2.82 -26.99
N ASP A 260 -17.68 3.95 -26.34
CA ASP A 260 -17.17 5.27 -26.73
C ASP A 260 -15.80 5.62 -26.13
N CYS A 261 -15.12 4.66 -25.50
CA CYS A 261 -13.79 4.88 -24.95
C CYS A 261 -12.75 5.16 -26.05
N ASP A 262 -11.66 5.85 -25.69
CA ASP A 262 -10.46 5.87 -26.55
C ASP A 262 -9.86 4.45 -26.53
N PHE A 263 -10.13 3.67 -27.58
CA PHE A 263 -9.85 2.24 -27.61
C PHE A 263 -8.37 1.92 -27.32
N GLU A 264 -7.43 2.57 -28.00
CA GLU A 264 -6.00 2.26 -27.86
C GLU A 264 -5.44 2.66 -26.49
N LYS A 265 -5.84 3.82 -25.98
CA LYS A 265 -5.45 4.24 -24.63
C LYS A 265 -6.06 3.34 -23.57
N THR A 266 -7.32 2.95 -23.76
CA THR A 266 -8.03 2.04 -22.87
C THR A 266 -7.31 0.71 -22.77
N VAL A 267 -7.08 0.01 -23.90
CA VAL A 267 -6.40 -1.30 -23.88
C VAL A 267 -5.01 -1.18 -23.23
N SER A 268 -4.24 -0.12 -23.53
CA SER A 268 -2.90 0.05 -22.94
C SER A 268 -2.95 0.34 -21.44
N GLY A 269 -3.89 1.20 -21.02
CA GLY A 269 -4.07 1.60 -19.63
C GLY A 269 -4.58 0.47 -18.75
N THR A 270 -5.49 -0.36 -19.26
CA THR A 270 -6.04 -1.49 -18.53
C THR A 270 -5.03 -2.62 -18.39
N VAL A 271 -4.21 -2.92 -19.42
CA VAL A 271 -3.09 -3.87 -19.29
C VAL A 271 -2.14 -3.43 -18.17
N ARG A 272 -1.78 -2.14 -18.13
CA ARG A 272 -0.95 -1.60 -17.05
C ARG A 272 -1.64 -1.74 -15.69
N ALA A 273 -2.92 -1.40 -15.59
CA ALA A 273 -3.70 -1.49 -14.35
C ALA A 273 -3.86 -2.93 -13.83
N SER A 274 -3.84 -3.92 -14.73
CA SER A 274 -4.00 -5.33 -14.41
C SER A 274 -2.70 -5.99 -13.95
N PHE A 275 -1.55 -5.62 -14.54
CA PHE A 275 -0.33 -6.43 -14.42
C PHE A 275 0.88 -5.70 -13.84
N ALA A 276 0.81 -4.37 -13.61
CA ALA A 276 1.90 -3.67 -12.93
C ALA A 276 2.19 -4.29 -11.55
N ASN A 277 3.48 -4.41 -11.21
CA ASN A 277 3.96 -5.08 -9.98
C ASN A 277 3.44 -6.53 -9.84
N GLN A 278 3.35 -7.26 -10.95
CA GLN A 278 2.79 -8.61 -11.03
C GLN A 278 1.35 -8.71 -10.48
N GLY A 279 0.55 -7.65 -10.63
CA GLY A 279 -0.81 -7.58 -10.08
C GLY A 279 -0.87 -7.48 -8.54
N GLN A 280 0.27 -7.23 -7.89
CA GLN A 280 0.39 -7.09 -6.43
C GLN A 280 0.25 -5.61 -6.03
N ILE A 281 -0.81 -4.95 -6.50
CA ILE A 281 -1.19 -3.61 -6.06
C ILE A 281 -2.67 -3.69 -5.70
N CYS A 282 -3.05 -3.24 -4.50
CA CYS A 282 -4.44 -3.27 -4.03
C CYS A 282 -5.42 -2.52 -4.94
N LEU A 283 -4.89 -1.61 -5.78
CA LEU A 283 -5.62 -0.77 -6.76
C LEU A 283 -5.75 -1.43 -8.14
N CYS A 284 -5.18 -2.62 -8.36
CA CYS A 284 -5.24 -3.28 -9.66
C CYS A 284 -6.69 -3.54 -10.09
N GLY A 285 -6.97 -3.24 -11.35
CA GLY A 285 -8.25 -3.47 -12.01
C GLY A 285 -8.41 -4.95 -12.37
N SER A 286 -8.81 -5.76 -11.39
CA SER A 286 -8.86 -7.23 -11.52
C SER A 286 -10.16 -7.78 -12.12
N ARG A 287 -11.22 -6.98 -12.18
CA ARG A 287 -12.49 -7.30 -12.84
C ARG A 287 -12.72 -6.31 -13.97
N ILE A 288 -12.66 -6.78 -15.21
CA ILE A 288 -12.78 -5.92 -16.38
C ILE A 288 -14.15 -6.14 -17.01
N PHE A 289 -15.00 -5.13 -16.89
CA PHE A 289 -16.32 -5.08 -17.47
C PHE A 289 -16.27 -4.29 -18.78
N VAL A 290 -16.74 -4.87 -19.88
CA VAL A 290 -16.64 -4.25 -21.20
C VAL A 290 -18.00 -4.28 -21.90
N GLN A 291 -18.40 -3.15 -22.47
CA GLN A 291 -19.70 -3.05 -23.13
C GLN A 291 -19.77 -3.99 -24.34
N ARG A 292 -20.91 -4.68 -24.48
CA ARG A 292 -21.14 -5.75 -25.47
C ARG A 292 -20.71 -5.41 -26.89
N SER A 293 -21.00 -4.19 -27.34
CA SER A 293 -20.70 -3.69 -28.68
C SER A 293 -19.21 -3.64 -29.02
N VAL A 294 -18.32 -3.55 -28.02
CA VAL A 294 -16.86 -3.52 -28.19
C VAL A 294 -16.14 -4.73 -27.58
N TYR A 295 -16.88 -5.64 -26.95
CA TYR A 295 -16.33 -6.74 -26.15
C TYR A 295 -15.32 -7.61 -26.90
N ASP A 296 -15.70 -8.20 -28.05
CA ASP A 296 -14.83 -9.13 -28.76
C ASP A 296 -13.56 -8.46 -29.29
N LYS A 297 -13.72 -7.26 -29.87
CA LYS A 297 -12.60 -6.46 -30.36
C LYS A 297 -11.64 -6.11 -29.22
N TYR A 298 -12.16 -5.71 -28.06
CA TYR A 298 -11.34 -5.39 -26.88
C TYR A 298 -10.65 -6.63 -26.34
N LYS A 299 -11.36 -7.75 -26.19
CA LYS A 299 -10.82 -9.03 -25.71
C LYS A 299 -9.62 -9.47 -26.54
N GLU A 300 -9.75 -9.49 -27.86
CA GLU A 300 -8.66 -9.86 -28.77
C GLU A 300 -7.45 -8.94 -28.58
N ALA A 301 -7.65 -7.61 -28.63
CA ALA A 301 -6.58 -6.64 -28.48
C ALA A 301 -5.89 -6.70 -27.11
N PHE A 302 -6.67 -6.90 -26.04
CA PHE A 302 -6.18 -7.02 -24.67
C PHE A 302 -5.34 -8.29 -24.51
N VAL A 303 -5.85 -9.45 -24.92
CA VAL A 303 -5.14 -10.73 -24.84
C VAL A 303 -3.83 -10.67 -25.66
N GLU A 304 -3.85 -10.09 -26.85
CA GLU A 304 -2.64 -9.94 -27.68
C GLU A 304 -1.59 -9.00 -27.06
N LYS A 305 -2.00 -7.95 -26.33
CA LYS A 305 -1.05 -7.14 -25.55
C LYS A 305 -0.53 -7.89 -24.33
N VAL A 306 -1.37 -8.67 -23.64
CA VAL A 306 -0.96 -9.47 -22.47
C VAL A 306 0.06 -10.54 -22.84
N LYS A 307 -0.14 -11.27 -23.95
CA LYS A 307 0.83 -12.26 -24.46
C LYS A 307 2.22 -11.68 -24.76
N LYS A 308 2.31 -10.36 -25.00
CA LYS A 308 3.57 -9.67 -25.26
C LYS A 308 4.29 -9.21 -24.00
N LEU A 309 3.66 -9.29 -22.83
CA LEU A 309 4.30 -8.97 -21.56
C LEU A 309 5.41 -9.98 -21.27
N ARG A 310 6.60 -9.48 -21.00
CA ARG A 310 7.77 -10.28 -20.68
C ARG A 310 7.90 -10.45 -19.19
N VAL A 311 7.72 -11.68 -18.73
CA VAL A 311 8.11 -12.11 -17.38
C VAL A 311 9.59 -12.48 -17.46
N LEU A 312 10.44 -11.76 -16.74
CA LEU A 312 11.90 -11.89 -16.81
C LEU A 312 12.53 -11.61 -15.43
N PRO A 313 13.83 -11.93 -15.24
CA PRO A 313 14.54 -11.54 -14.04
C PRO A 313 14.46 -10.03 -13.76
N PRO A 314 14.37 -9.59 -12.49
CA PRO A 314 14.16 -8.18 -12.15
C PRO A 314 15.18 -7.18 -12.70
N SER A 315 16.42 -7.62 -12.91
CA SER A 315 17.53 -6.82 -13.45
C SER A 315 17.49 -6.66 -14.97
N ASP A 316 16.64 -7.42 -15.67
CA ASP A 316 16.46 -7.27 -17.12
C ASP A 316 15.63 -6.02 -17.41
N SER A 317 16.22 -5.03 -18.08
CA SER A 317 15.57 -3.76 -18.43
C SER A 317 14.33 -3.92 -19.33
N SER A 318 14.16 -5.07 -20.00
CA SER A 318 13.00 -5.40 -20.82
C SER A 318 11.89 -6.15 -20.08
N ALA A 319 12.09 -6.45 -18.79
CA ALA A 319 11.08 -7.07 -17.94
C ALA A 319 9.87 -6.15 -17.78
N ASN A 320 8.68 -6.66 -18.13
CA ASN A 320 7.42 -6.01 -17.75
C ASN A 320 6.95 -6.47 -16.37
N MET A 321 7.31 -7.71 -16.01
CA MET A 321 6.93 -8.37 -14.78
C MET A 321 8.11 -9.19 -14.25
N GLY A 322 8.29 -9.20 -12.94
CA GLY A 322 9.25 -10.06 -12.25
C GLY A 322 8.60 -11.24 -11.55
N ALA A 323 9.19 -11.70 -10.45
CA ALA A 323 8.65 -12.77 -9.62
C ALA A 323 7.52 -12.25 -8.71
N LEU A 324 6.61 -13.14 -8.31
CA LEU A 324 5.72 -12.90 -7.17
C LEU A 324 6.55 -12.90 -5.88
N VAL A 325 6.07 -12.19 -4.87
CA VAL A 325 6.89 -11.86 -3.68
C VAL A 325 7.35 -13.07 -2.87
N SER A 326 6.60 -14.17 -2.89
CA SER A 326 6.91 -15.34 -2.04
C SER A 326 6.29 -16.61 -2.58
N LYS A 327 6.88 -17.76 -2.22
CA LYS A 327 6.36 -19.08 -2.57
C LYS A 327 4.92 -19.31 -2.06
N PRO A 328 4.57 -19.00 -0.80
CA PRO A 328 3.16 -19.13 -0.34
C PRO A 328 2.20 -18.27 -1.17
N HIS A 329 2.64 -17.08 -1.60
CA HIS A 329 1.80 -16.21 -2.42
C HIS A 329 1.64 -16.74 -3.85
N LEU A 330 2.69 -17.28 -4.46
CA LEU A 330 2.59 -17.99 -5.74
C LEU A 330 1.58 -19.14 -5.69
N GLU A 331 1.66 -19.99 -4.66
CA GLU A 331 0.72 -21.11 -4.50
C GLU A 331 -0.71 -20.63 -4.26
N LYS A 332 -0.90 -19.54 -3.50
CA LYS A 332 -2.22 -18.89 -3.37
C LYS A 332 -2.75 -18.49 -4.75
N VAL A 333 -1.98 -17.77 -5.55
CA VAL A 333 -2.44 -17.30 -6.87
C VAL A 333 -2.77 -18.47 -7.80
N LYS A 334 -1.92 -19.51 -7.83
CA LYS A 334 -2.18 -20.75 -8.59
C LYS A 334 -3.48 -21.42 -8.18
N SER A 335 -3.74 -21.51 -6.87
CA SER A 335 -4.99 -22.11 -6.37
C SER A 335 -6.25 -21.38 -6.85
N TYR A 336 -6.19 -20.05 -7.04
CA TYR A 336 -7.30 -19.28 -7.63
C TYR A 336 -7.45 -19.48 -9.14
N ILE A 337 -6.37 -19.75 -9.87
CA ILE A 337 -6.45 -20.08 -11.30
C ILE A 337 -7.13 -21.44 -11.48
N GLU A 338 -6.81 -22.42 -10.62
CA GLU A 338 -7.51 -23.71 -10.63
C GLU A 338 -8.98 -23.57 -10.21
N LEU A 339 -9.26 -22.82 -9.14
CA LEU A 339 -10.63 -22.50 -8.75
C LEU A 339 -11.43 -21.85 -9.88
N ALA A 340 -10.82 -20.93 -10.64
CA ALA A 340 -11.48 -20.30 -11.78
C ALA A 340 -11.89 -21.33 -12.84
N LYS A 341 -11.05 -22.34 -13.11
CA LYS A 341 -11.39 -23.44 -14.04
C LYS A 341 -12.54 -24.29 -13.50
N GLU A 342 -12.54 -24.60 -12.20
CA GLU A 342 -13.62 -25.32 -11.51
C GLU A 342 -14.95 -24.54 -11.55
N GLU A 343 -14.89 -23.21 -11.48
CA GLU A 343 -16.05 -22.31 -11.59
C GLU A 343 -16.55 -22.12 -13.04
N GLY A 344 -15.96 -22.83 -14.01
CA GLY A 344 -16.35 -22.80 -15.43
C GLY A 344 -15.63 -21.73 -16.27
N GLY A 345 -14.61 -21.09 -15.69
CA GLY A 345 -13.80 -20.07 -16.36
C GLY A 345 -12.93 -20.65 -17.47
N ILE A 346 -12.75 -19.86 -18.53
CA ILE A 346 -11.89 -20.17 -19.66
C ILE A 346 -10.61 -19.36 -19.54
N VAL A 347 -9.46 -20.01 -19.64
CA VAL A 347 -8.15 -19.35 -19.66
C VAL A 347 -7.84 -18.90 -21.10
N LEU A 348 -7.85 -17.59 -21.34
CA LEU A 348 -7.56 -17.02 -22.67
C LEU A 348 -6.05 -16.92 -22.95
N THR A 349 -5.24 -16.73 -21.90
CA THR A 349 -3.77 -16.74 -21.94
C THR A 349 -3.22 -16.90 -20.52
N GLY A 350 -1.99 -17.40 -20.40
CA GLY A 350 -1.31 -17.63 -19.13
C GLY A 350 -1.95 -18.78 -18.33
N GLY A 351 -1.80 -18.74 -17.02
CA GLY A 351 -2.24 -19.80 -16.10
C GLY A 351 -1.13 -20.76 -15.66
N GLU A 352 0.07 -20.60 -16.19
CA GLU A 352 1.25 -21.43 -15.91
C GLU A 352 2.41 -20.66 -15.28
N GLU A 353 3.30 -21.40 -14.62
CA GLU A 353 4.59 -20.88 -14.16
C GLU A 353 5.54 -20.65 -15.34
N VAL A 354 6.35 -19.58 -15.24
CA VAL A 354 7.37 -19.28 -16.25
C VAL A 354 8.70 -19.90 -15.83
N LYS A 355 9.20 -20.84 -16.63
CA LYS A 355 10.50 -21.48 -16.39
C LYS A 355 11.64 -20.54 -16.72
N MET A 356 12.48 -20.24 -15.72
CA MET A 356 13.66 -19.40 -15.89
C MET A 356 14.95 -20.22 -15.94
N PRO A 357 15.97 -19.76 -16.68
CA PRO A 357 17.30 -20.35 -16.61
C PRO A 357 17.99 -20.04 -15.27
N SER A 358 19.07 -20.76 -14.98
CA SER A 358 19.91 -20.48 -13.83
C SER A 358 20.47 -19.05 -13.87
N PRO A 359 20.55 -18.30 -12.74
CA PRO A 359 20.30 -18.72 -11.35
C PRO A 359 18.86 -18.50 -10.83
N TYR A 360 17.89 -18.33 -11.73
CA TYR A 360 16.50 -17.98 -11.40
C TYR A 360 15.52 -19.17 -11.47
N GLU A 361 16.03 -20.39 -11.62
CA GLU A 361 15.25 -21.61 -11.85
C GLU A 361 14.28 -21.96 -10.70
N ASN A 362 14.55 -21.46 -9.49
CA ASN A 362 13.71 -21.65 -8.30
C ASN A 362 12.91 -20.40 -7.92
N GLY A 363 12.91 -19.35 -8.76
CA GLY A 363 12.18 -18.12 -8.52
C GLY A 363 10.67 -18.26 -8.76
N TYR A 364 9.90 -17.30 -8.24
CA TYR A 364 8.44 -17.42 -8.15
C TYR A 364 7.72 -16.75 -9.33
N TYR A 365 8.00 -17.18 -10.55
CA TYR A 365 7.49 -16.54 -11.77
C TYR A 365 6.19 -17.16 -12.28
N LEU A 366 5.21 -16.32 -12.59
CA LEU A 366 3.90 -16.73 -13.10
C LEU A 366 3.50 -15.90 -14.32
N ALA A 367 2.95 -16.55 -15.34
CA ALA A 367 2.47 -15.88 -16.54
C ALA A 367 1.23 -15.01 -16.25
N PRO A 368 1.10 -13.83 -16.88
CA PRO A 368 -0.10 -13.02 -16.76
C PRO A 368 -1.31 -13.75 -17.33
N THR A 369 -2.34 -13.89 -16.50
CA THR A 369 -3.49 -14.76 -16.76
C THR A 369 -4.74 -13.92 -17.02
N VAL A 370 -5.44 -14.23 -18.12
CA VAL A 370 -6.73 -13.61 -18.47
C VAL A 370 -7.80 -14.69 -18.51
N LEU A 371 -8.85 -14.49 -17.74
CA LEU A 371 -9.97 -15.42 -17.58
C LEU A 371 -11.24 -14.81 -18.20
N GLU A 372 -12.07 -15.66 -18.79
CA GLU A 372 -13.40 -15.33 -19.32
C GLU A 372 -14.42 -16.35 -18.78
N ASN A 373 -15.72 -16.11 -19.03
CA ASN A 373 -16.81 -17.05 -18.75
C ASN A 373 -17.01 -17.36 -17.25
N LEU A 374 -16.80 -16.35 -16.41
CA LEU A 374 -17.04 -16.45 -14.96
C LEU A 374 -18.21 -15.56 -14.56
N PRO A 375 -19.17 -16.07 -13.76
CA PRO A 375 -20.18 -15.23 -13.14
C PRO A 375 -19.55 -14.11 -12.31
N TYR A 376 -20.10 -12.88 -12.37
CA TYR A 376 -19.54 -11.75 -11.60
C TYR A 376 -19.59 -11.95 -10.08
N ASN A 377 -20.40 -12.89 -9.59
CA ASN A 377 -20.59 -13.24 -8.19
C ASN A 377 -19.88 -14.53 -7.75
N CYS A 378 -19.09 -15.19 -8.61
CA CYS A 378 -18.29 -16.36 -8.22
C CYS A 378 -17.12 -15.95 -7.31
N ARG A 379 -16.49 -16.90 -6.61
CA ARG A 379 -15.41 -16.60 -5.66
C ARG A 379 -14.22 -15.94 -6.35
N THR A 380 -13.85 -16.37 -7.55
CA THR A 380 -12.78 -15.74 -8.35
C THR A 380 -13.04 -14.26 -8.60
N ASN A 381 -14.30 -13.86 -8.79
CA ASN A 381 -14.73 -12.47 -8.97
C ASN A 381 -15.06 -11.73 -7.65
N GLN A 382 -15.07 -12.41 -6.50
CA GLN A 382 -15.42 -11.81 -5.22
C GLN A 382 -14.24 -11.71 -4.24
N GLU A 383 -13.22 -12.54 -4.42
CA GLU A 383 -12.06 -12.64 -3.54
C GLU A 383 -10.80 -12.03 -4.18
N GLU A 384 -9.99 -11.36 -3.36
CA GLU A 384 -8.74 -10.74 -3.80
C GLU A 384 -7.65 -11.80 -4.01
N ILE A 385 -7.28 -12.01 -5.28
CA ILE A 385 -6.22 -12.95 -5.69
C ILE A 385 -4.85 -12.33 -5.38
N PHE A 386 -4.67 -11.06 -5.76
CA PHE A 386 -3.45 -10.26 -5.57
C PHE A 386 -2.25 -10.79 -6.36
N GLY A 387 -2.48 -11.25 -7.59
CA GLY A 387 -1.48 -11.70 -8.54
C GLY A 387 -1.86 -11.27 -9.96
N PRO A 388 -1.11 -11.69 -10.98
CA PRO A 388 -1.33 -11.24 -12.35
C PRO A 388 -2.47 -12.01 -13.01
N VAL A 389 -3.68 -11.90 -12.43
CA VAL A 389 -4.89 -12.63 -12.85
C VAL A 389 -6.06 -11.64 -12.93
N VAL A 390 -6.69 -11.57 -14.10
CA VAL A 390 -7.87 -10.72 -14.32
C VAL A 390 -8.99 -11.48 -15.01
N THR A 391 -10.21 -10.99 -14.83
CA THR A 391 -11.42 -11.54 -15.48
C THR A 391 -12.01 -10.54 -16.47
N LEU A 392 -12.51 -11.04 -17.60
CA LEU A 392 -13.29 -10.28 -18.58
C LEU A 392 -14.77 -10.65 -18.44
N THR A 393 -15.65 -9.65 -18.43
CA THR A 393 -17.11 -9.86 -18.35
C THR A 393 -17.82 -8.83 -19.22
N PRO A 394 -18.64 -9.24 -20.20
CA PRO A 394 -19.43 -8.30 -20.99
C PRO A 394 -20.61 -7.73 -20.20
N PHE A 395 -21.06 -6.51 -20.55
CA PHE A 395 -22.30 -5.91 -20.05
C PHE A 395 -23.06 -5.18 -21.15
N ASP A 396 -24.36 -4.97 -20.99
CA ASP A 396 -25.23 -4.31 -21.97
C ASP A 396 -25.64 -2.89 -21.54
N THR A 397 -25.83 -2.66 -20.23
CA THR A 397 -26.35 -1.38 -19.71
C THR A 397 -25.52 -0.80 -18.56
N GLU A 398 -25.63 0.51 -18.37
CA GLU A 398 -25.01 1.24 -17.24
C GLU A 398 -25.49 0.68 -15.88
N GLU A 399 -26.78 0.38 -15.75
CA GLU A 399 -27.36 -0.19 -14.53
C GLU A 399 -26.78 -1.58 -14.21
N GLU A 400 -26.66 -2.44 -15.23
CA GLU A 400 -26.10 -3.78 -15.07
C GLU A 400 -24.65 -3.73 -14.60
N VAL A 401 -23.82 -2.88 -15.23
CA VAL A 401 -22.40 -2.80 -14.86
C VAL A 401 -22.19 -2.17 -13.49
N LEU A 402 -23.01 -1.20 -13.10
CA LEU A 402 -22.97 -0.64 -11.74
C LEU A 402 -23.31 -1.71 -10.69
N LYS A 403 -24.36 -2.51 -10.94
CA LYS A 403 -24.70 -3.65 -10.08
C LYS A 403 -23.53 -4.63 -9.94
N MET A 404 -22.89 -5.01 -11.04
CA MET A 404 -21.74 -5.92 -11.01
C MET A 404 -20.51 -5.31 -10.33
N ALA A 405 -20.22 -4.03 -10.61
CA ALA A 405 -19.10 -3.30 -10.02
C ALA A 405 -19.24 -3.21 -8.50
N ASN A 406 -20.44 -2.89 -8.01
CA ASN A 406 -20.73 -2.69 -6.58
C ASN A 406 -21.02 -4.01 -5.83
N SER A 407 -21.18 -5.15 -6.52
CA SER A 407 -21.60 -6.43 -5.92
C SER A 407 -20.61 -7.03 -4.91
N THR A 408 -19.40 -6.48 -4.80
CA THR A 408 -18.37 -6.98 -3.91
C THR A 408 -18.38 -6.27 -2.55
N LYS A 409 -17.91 -6.98 -1.53
CA LYS A 409 -17.70 -6.43 -0.18
C LYS A 409 -16.60 -5.36 -0.13
N TYR A 410 -15.77 -5.27 -1.16
CA TYR A 410 -14.70 -4.30 -1.31
C TYR A 410 -15.18 -2.99 -1.95
N GLY A 411 -14.44 -1.92 -1.72
CA GLY A 411 -14.72 -0.59 -2.26
C GLY A 411 -13.49 0.31 -2.25
N LEU A 412 -12.34 -0.22 -2.70
CA LEU A 412 -11.08 0.53 -2.67
C LEU A 412 -11.00 1.53 -3.83
N SER A 413 -10.97 1.04 -5.06
CA SER A 413 -10.87 1.88 -6.24
C SER A 413 -11.69 1.36 -7.43
N ALA A 414 -11.89 2.21 -8.43
CA ALA A 414 -12.48 1.87 -9.71
C ALA A 414 -11.83 2.65 -10.87
N THR A 415 -11.89 2.09 -12.08
CA THR A 415 -11.56 2.84 -13.30
C THR A 415 -12.74 2.82 -14.27
N ILE A 416 -12.99 3.96 -14.93
CA ILE A 416 -14.08 4.14 -15.89
C ILE A 416 -13.47 4.69 -17.19
N TRP A 417 -13.75 4.04 -18.31
CA TRP A 417 -13.20 4.38 -19.62
C TRP A 417 -14.35 4.75 -20.57
N THR A 418 -14.48 6.04 -20.85
CA THR A 418 -15.56 6.63 -21.69
C THR A 418 -15.17 8.03 -22.14
N SER A 419 -15.64 8.47 -23.31
CA SER A 419 -15.51 9.86 -23.76
C SER A 419 -16.74 10.72 -23.45
N ASN A 420 -17.84 10.12 -22.98
CA ASN A 420 -19.05 10.83 -22.59
C ASN A 420 -18.91 11.47 -21.19
N LEU A 421 -18.96 12.80 -21.15
CA LEU A 421 -18.82 13.59 -19.92
C LEU A 421 -19.89 13.25 -18.87
N GLU A 422 -21.16 13.25 -19.26
CA GLU A 422 -22.26 13.02 -18.32
C GLU A 422 -22.20 11.62 -17.71
N ARG A 423 -21.90 10.61 -18.54
CA ARG A 423 -21.70 9.23 -18.10
C ARG A 423 -20.52 9.14 -17.14
N ALA A 424 -19.39 9.77 -17.48
CA ALA A 424 -18.21 9.75 -16.63
C ALA A 424 -18.53 10.27 -15.22
N HIS A 425 -19.29 11.36 -15.10
CA HIS A 425 -19.73 11.89 -13.81
C HIS A 425 -20.71 10.96 -13.09
N ARG A 426 -21.79 10.52 -13.75
CA ARG A 426 -22.80 9.66 -13.11
C ARG A 426 -22.22 8.33 -12.63
N VAL A 427 -21.50 7.62 -13.50
CA VAL A 427 -20.93 6.31 -13.16
C VAL A 427 -19.85 6.46 -12.08
N ALA A 428 -19.07 7.55 -12.09
CA ALA A 428 -18.09 7.78 -11.03
C ALA A 428 -18.71 8.05 -9.65
N ASP A 429 -19.87 8.70 -9.62
CA ASP A 429 -20.60 8.97 -8.37
C ASP A 429 -21.29 7.71 -7.82
N GLU A 430 -21.84 6.88 -8.70
CA GLU A 430 -22.61 5.67 -8.34
C GLU A 430 -21.73 4.44 -8.00
N VAL A 431 -20.46 4.42 -8.43
CA VAL A 431 -19.55 3.33 -8.05
C VAL A 431 -19.11 3.49 -6.60
N GLU A 432 -19.35 2.45 -5.79
CA GLU A 432 -19.05 2.44 -4.36
C GLU A 432 -17.56 2.15 -4.10
N ALA A 433 -16.70 3.12 -4.45
CA ALA A 433 -15.26 3.07 -4.27
C ALA A 433 -14.73 4.37 -3.64
N GLY A 434 -13.68 4.27 -2.84
CA GLY A 434 -13.05 5.46 -2.24
C GLY A 434 -12.18 6.27 -3.21
N ILE A 435 -11.80 5.67 -4.35
CA ILE A 435 -11.00 6.32 -5.39
C ILE A 435 -11.55 5.92 -6.76
N VAL A 436 -11.86 6.90 -7.60
CA VAL A 436 -12.32 6.64 -8.97
C VAL A 436 -11.43 7.39 -9.95
N TRP A 437 -10.90 6.67 -10.95
CA TRP A 437 -10.21 7.27 -12.07
C TRP A 437 -11.04 7.17 -13.34
N ILE A 438 -11.15 8.27 -14.07
CA ILE A 438 -11.76 8.31 -15.40
C ILE A 438 -10.63 8.40 -16.43
N ASN A 439 -10.61 7.48 -17.40
CA ASN A 439 -9.63 7.40 -18.48
C ASN A 439 -8.16 7.35 -18.02
N SER A 440 -7.91 6.84 -16.81
CA SER A 440 -6.58 6.74 -16.23
C SER A 440 -6.54 5.69 -15.12
N TRP A 441 -5.35 5.44 -14.59
CA TRP A 441 -5.14 4.57 -13.44
C TRP A 441 -3.85 4.94 -12.71
N LEU A 442 -3.89 4.87 -11.38
CA LEU A 442 -2.74 5.11 -10.49
C LEU A 442 -2.11 6.50 -10.63
N VAL A 443 -2.90 7.50 -11.06
CA VAL A 443 -2.49 8.91 -11.00
C VAL A 443 -2.91 9.46 -9.65
N ARG A 444 -1.94 9.96 -8.87
CA ARG A 444 -2.18 10.39 -7.48
C ARG A 444 -1.52 11.72 -7.17
N ASP A 445 -2.36 12.70 -6.85
CA ASP A 445 -1.99 13.90 -6.12
C ASP A 445 -1.84 13.57 -4.63
N LEU A 446 -0.78 14.07 -3.98
CA LEU A 446 -0.53 13.77 -2.56
C LEU A 446 -1.45 14.55 -1.62
N ARG A 447 -2.15 15.59 -2.12
CA ARG A 447 -3.12 16.40 -1.37
C ARG A 447 -4.47 15.72 -1.20
N THR A 448 -4.81 14.78 -2.09
CA THR A 448 -6.13 14.12 -2.08
C THR A 448 -6.15 12.96 -1.09
N PRO A 449 -7.30 12.68 -0.46
CA PRO A 449 -7.46 11.50 0.37
C PRO A 449 -7.26 10.22 -0.45
N PHE A 450 -6.75 9.21 0.20
CA PHE A 450 -6.57 7.87 -0.31
C PHE A 450 -7.20 6.90 0.69
N GLY A 451 -8.02 5.98 0.21
CA GLY A 451 -8.45 4.84 1.00
C GLY A 451 -9.83 4.34 0.62
N GLY A 452 -10.14 3.13 1.07
CA GLY A 452 -11.36 2.43 0.67
C GLY A 452 -12.62 2.77 1.48
N VAL A 453 -13.76 2.37 0.94
CA VAL A 453 -15.03 2.22 1.66
C VAL A 453 -15.36 0.73 1.86
N LYS A 454 -16.47 0.42 2.52
CA LYS A 454 -16.90 -0.96 2.85
C LYS A 454 -15.79 -1.72 3.60
N GLN A 455 -15.47 -2.95 3.19
CA GLN A 455 -14.41 -3.77 3.79
C GLN A 455 -13.01 -3.47 3.23
N SER A 456 -12.86 -2.47 2.35
CA SER A 456 -11.56 -2.03 1.84
C SER A 456 -10.85 -1.04 2.78
N GLY A 457 -11.51 -0.56 3.83
CA GLY A 457 -10.82 0.22 4.83
C GLY A 457 -11.70 1.08 5.74
N VAL A 458 -11.04 1.67 6.72
CA VAL A 458 -11.59 2.68 7.63
C VAL A 458 -10.54 3.78 7.80
N GLY A 459 -10.96 5.03 7.72
CA GLY A 459 -10.03 6.17 7.68
C GLY A 459 -9.53 6.46 6.26
N ARG A 460 -8.59 7.39 6.15
CA ARG A 460 -7.97 7.79 4.90
C ARG A 460 -6.49 8.09 5.15
N GLU A 461 -5.65 7.65 4.24
CA GLU A 461 -4.28 8.10 4.10
C GLU A 461 -4.19 9.24 3.07
N GLY A 462 -3.01 9.85 2.92
CA GLY A 462 -2.81 10.98 2.00
C GLY A 462 -3.45 12.29 2.45
N GLY A 463 -2.92 13.38 1.91
CA GLY A 463 -3.43 14.73 2.13
C GLY A 463 -3.57 15.13 3.59
N TRP A 464 -4.57 15.95 3.84
CA TRP A 464 -4.89 16.45 5.18
C TRP A 464 -5.58 15.42 6.05
N GLU A 465 -6.22 14.41 5.47
CA GLU A 465 -6.87 13.34 6.23
C GLU A 465 -5.86 12.51 7.04
N ALA A 466 -4.68 12.23 6.48
CA ALA A 466 -3.61 11.58 7.22
C ALA A 466 -3.18 12.41 8.45
N LEU A 467 -3.03 13.74 8.30
CA LEU A 467 -2.69 14.62 9.42
C LEU A 467 -3.82 14.71 10.45
N ARG A 468 -5.08 14.71 10.01
CA ARG A 468 -6.26 14.67 10.89
C ARG A 468 -6.31 13.36 11.68
N PHE A 469 -5.95 12.24 11.06
CA PHE A 469 -5.84 10.95 11.73
C PHE A 469 -4.79 10.98 12.83
N PHE A 470 -3.59 11.50 12.55
CA PHE A 470 -2.45 11.52 13.48
C PHE A 470 -2.45 12.65 14.52
N THR A 471 -3.55 13.40 14.62
CA THR A 471 -3.73 14.45 15.63
C THR A 471 -5.06 14.32 16.38
N GLU A 472 -5.12 14.90 17.58
CA GLU A 472 -6.34 15.01 18.38
C GLU A 472 -6.88 16.44 18.31
N PRO A 473 -8.09 16.67 17.78
CA PRO A 473 -8.72 17.99 17.81
C PRO A 473 -9.19 18.35 19.23
N LYS A 474 -8.94 19.59 19.63
CA LYS A 474 -9.45 20.18 20.88
C LYS A 474 -10.07 21.53 20.57
N ASN A 475 -11.37 21.65 20.82
CA ASN A 475 -12.05 22.93 20.77
C ASN A 475 -11.75 23.76 22.04
N ILE A 476 -11.47 25.04 21.86
CA ILE A 476 -11.26 26.01 22.93
C ILE A 476 -12.20 27.19 22.68
N PHE A 477 -13.06 27.46 23.66
CA PHE A 477 -13.93 28.62 23.66
C PHE A 477 -13.30 29.74 24.50
N ILE A 478 -13.30 30.97 23.98
CA ILE A 478 -12.94 32.18 24.71
C ILE A 478 -14.14 33.14 24.66
N LYS A 479 -14.65 33.48 25.84
CA LYS A 479 -15.65 34.54 26.02
C LYS A 479 -14.97 35.91 25.94
N TYR A 480 -15.62 36.91 25.35
CA TYR A 480 -15.19 38.31 25.42
C TYR A 480 -16.13 39.16 26.28
#